data_AF-A0A935AIZ0-F1
#
_entry.id   AF-A0A935AIZ0-F1
#
_cell.length_a   1.000
_cell.length_b   1.000
_cell.length_c   1.000
_cell.angle_alpha   90.00
_cell.angle_beta   90.00
_cell.angle_gamma   90.00
#
_symmetry.space_group_name_H-M   'P 1'
#
loop_
_entity.id
_entity.type
_entity.pdbx_description
1 polymer ?
#
loop_
_entity_poly.entity_id
_entity_poly.type
_entity_poly.pdbx_seq_one_letter_code
_entity_poly.pdbx_strand_id
1 'polypeptide(L)'
;MAIFFSLLIISNSYFVNAQIDTSYQNIIDSIDKSFTYQSGKISLPEGDGVLNVPNGFRFLDRKQASYVLSDLWGNPADSVILGMLVPDKMSVLDSNAWVFTIYYDEMGYVKDDDANDIDYDDLLKDQQKSILEENDERVKIIMNQFR
;
A
#
# COMPACT_ATOMS: atom_id res chain seq x y z
N MET A 1 -10.25 13.82 -51.44
CA MET A 1 -8.95 14.18 -50.83
C MET A 1 -9.03 14.31 -49.30
N ALA A 2 -10.05 14.98 -48.73
CA ALA A 2 -10.19 15.14 -47.26
C ALA A 2 -10.43 13.83 -46.47
N ILE A 3 -11.15 12.86 -47.04
CA ILE A 3 -11.49 11.59 -46.35
C ILE A 3 -10.22 10.73 -46.10
N PHE A 4 -9.28 10.70 -47.04
CA PHE A 4 -8.02 9.97 -46.87
C PHE A 4 -7.12 10.57 -45.78
N PHE A 5 -7.13 11.89 -45.61
CA PHE A 5 -6.38 12.56 -44.56
C PHE A 5 -6.95 12.27 -43.16
N SER A 6 -8.29 12.18 -43.05
CA SER A 6 -8.94 11.82 -41.78
C SER A 6 -8.65 10.37 -41.36
N LEU A 7 -8.66 9.41 -42.28
CA LEU A 7 -8.31 8.01 -42.02
C LEU A 7 -6.84 7.85 -41.60
N LEU A 8 -5.94 8.61 -42.20
CA LEU A 8 -4.52 8.61 -41.85
C LEU A 8 -4.30 9.15 -40.42
N ILE A 9 -4.95 10.24 -40.04
CA ILE A 9 -4.84 10.80 -38.68
C ILE A 9 -5.40 9.82 -37.65
N ILE A 10 -6.58 9.25 -37.91
CA ILE A 10 -7.22 8.27 -37.02
C ILE A 10 -6.33 7.04 -36.82
N SER A 11 -5.72 6.50 -37.89
CA SER A 11 -4.78 5.38 -37.76
C SER A 11 -3.56 5.71 -36.91
N ASN A 12 -2.95 6.89 -37.09
CA ASN A 12 -1.78 7.31 -36.29
C ASN A 12 -2.14 7.47 -34.81
N SER A 13 -3.32 8.01 -34.48
CA SER A 13 -3.78 8.09 -33.09
C SER A 13 -3.91 6.70 -32.44
N TYR A 14 -4.43 5.70 -33.16
CA TYR A 14 -4.52 4.34 -32.62
C TYR A 14 -3.15 3.68 -32.42
N PHE A 15 -2.21 3.85 -33.36
CA PHE A 15 -0.85 3.34 -33.20
C PHE A 15 -0.10 3.99 -32.02
N VAL A 16 -0.25 5.30 -31.84
CA VAL A 16 0.35 6.02 -30.71
C VAL A 16 -0.24 5.54 -29.37
N ASN A 17 -1.56 5.40 -29.26
CA ASN A 17 -2.19 4.89 -28.03
C ASN A 17 -1.75 3.45 -27.70
N ALA A 18 -1.74 2.54 -28.69
CA ALA A 18 -1.28 1.18 -28.48
C ALA A 18 0.19 1.09 -28.06
N GLN A 19 1.06 1.95 -28.59
CA GLN A 19 2.47 2.02 -28.21
C GLN A 19 2.65 2.57 -26.78
N ILE A 20 1.85 3.58 -26.41
CA ILE A 20 1.81 4.15 -25.06
C ILE A 20 1.34 3.10 -24.04
N ASP A 21 0.24 2.39 -24.31
CA ASP A 21 -0.27 1.32 -23.45
C ASP A 21 0.77 0.21 -23.26
N THR A 22 1.43 -0.21 -24.33
CA THR A 22 2.50 -1.22 -24.27
C THR A 22 3.70 -0.72 -23.45
N SER A 23 4.08 0.55 -23.58
CA SER A 23 5.16 1.14 -22.80
C SER A 23 4.84 1.18 -21.30
N TYR A 24 3.60 1.51 -20.93
CA TYR A 24 3.17 1.50 -19.53
C TYR A 24 3.15 0.10 -18.93
N GLN A 25 2.65 -0.89 -19.69
CA GLN A 25 2.66 -2.29 -19.24
C GLN A 25 4.09 -2.80 -19.01
N ASN A 26 5.04 -2.44 -19.87
CA ASN A 26 6.45 -2.81 -19.69
C ASN A 26 7.07 -2.21 -18.42
N ILE A 27 6.70 -0.99 -18.04
CA ILE A 27 7.16 -0.36 -16.79
C ILE A 27 6.57 -1.08 -15.58
N ILE A 28 5.25 -1.36 -15.60
CA ILE A 28 4.56 -2.11 -14.55
C ILE A 28 5.22 -3.47 -14.36
N ASP A 29 5.41 -4.21 -15.44
CA ASP A 29 6.09 -5.51 -15.47
C ASP A 29 7.49 -5.45 -14.90
N SER A 30 8.25 -4.39 -15.20
CA SER A 30 9.63 -4.24 -14.74
C SER A 30 9.70 -3.99 -13.24
N ILE A 31 8.78 -3.17 -12.70
CA ILE A 31 8.68 -2.93 -11.26
C ILE A 31 8.18 -4.18 -10.55
N ASP A 32 7.16 -4.87 -11.07
CA ASP A 32 6.62 -6.08 -10.46
C ASP A 32 7.67 -7.20 -10.38
N LYS A 33 8.47 -7.37 -11.44
CA LYS A 33 9.59 -8.33 -11.49
C LYS A 33 10.77 -7.95 -10.59
N SER A 34 10.84 -6.69 -10.13
CA SER A 34 11.86 -6.28 -9.16
C SER A 34 11.57 -6.80 -7.75
N PHE A 35 10.32 -7.20 -7.48
CA PHE A 35 9.94 -7.75 -6.18
C PHE A 35 10.35 -9.22 -6.04
N THR A 36 10.89 -9.53 -4.87
CA THR A 36 11.11 -10.90 -4.41
C THR A 36 9.87 -11.37 -3.65
N TYR A 37 8.97 -12.06 -4.36
CA TYR A 37 7.77 -12.66 -3.76
C TYR A 37 8.11 -13.96 -3.03
N GLN A 38 7.67 -14.07 -1.77
CA GLN A 38 7.90 -15.25 -0.93
C GLN A 38 6.60 -16.03 -0.72
N SER A 39 6.72 -17.32 -0.40
CA SER A 39 5.57 -18.20 -0.11
C SER A 39 5.95 -19.27 0.89
N GLY A 40 4.96 -19.98 1.44
CA GLY A 40 5.17 -21.01 2.45
C GLY A 40 5.35 -20.42 3.85
N LYS A 41 6.28 -20.98 4.62
CA LYS A 41 6.47 -20.65 6.04
C LYS A 41 7.50 -19.52 6.21
N ILE A 42 7.04 -18.35 6.64
CA ILE A 42 7.85 -17.15 6.85
C ILE A 42 7.97 -16.90 8.36
N SER A 43 9.19 -16.68 8.84
CA SER A 43 9.43 -16.26 10.23
C SER A 43 9.26 -14.74 10.30
N LEU A 44 8.42 -14.28 11.22
CA LEU A 44 8.27 -12.86 11.53
C LEU A 44 9.22 -12.55 12.69
N PRO A 45 10.28 -11.74 12.47
CA PRO A 45 11.31 -11.53 13.49
C PRO A 45 10.78 -10.80 14.73
N GLU A 46 9.77 -9.95 14.56
CA GLU A 46 9.04 -9.35 15.67
C GLU A 46 7.90 -10.26 16.14
N GLY A 47 7.89 -10.60 17.44
CA GLY A 47 6.82 -11.36 18.10
C GLY A 47 6.94 -12.89 18.04
N ASP A 48 8.10 -13.44 17.62
CA ASP A 48 8.36 -14.89 17.49
C ASP A 48 7.26 -15.63 16.68
N GLY A 49 6.60 -14.90 15.77
CA GLY A 49 5.48 -15.38 14.97
C GLY A 49 5.93 -16.12 13.73
N VAL A 50 5.10 -17.06 13.28
CA VAL A 50 5.27 -17.72 11.99
C VAL A 50 4.04 -17.47 11.14
N LEU A 51 4.27 -16.89 9.96
CA LEU A 51 3.25 -16.76 8.92
C LEU A 51 3.33 -17.94 7.96
N ASN A 52 2.25 -18.70 7.85
CA ASN A 52 2.06 -19.63 6.73
C ASN A 52 1.29 -18.90 5.63
N VAL A 53 1.97 -18.55 4.54
CA VAL A 53 1.37 -17.85 3.41
C VAL A 53 0.29 -18.74 2.78
N PRO A 54 -0.99 -18.32 2.76
CA PRO A 54 -2.06 -19.12 2.20
C PRO A 54 -1.95 -19.22 0.67
N ASN A 55 -2.53 -20.27 0.10
CA ASN A 55 -2.63 -20.43 -1.34
C ASN A 55 -3.38 -19.25 -1.96
N GLY A 56 -2.95 -18.79 -3.14
CA GLY A 56 -3.49 -17.60 -3.80
C GLY A 56 -2.81 -16.29 -3.39
N PHE A 57 -1.80 -16.35 -2.52
CA PHE A 57 -1.08 -15.17 -2.03
C PHE A 57 0.44 -15.35 -2.13
N ARG A 58 1.10 -14.20 -2.15
CA ARG A 58 2.55 -14.04 -2.11
C ARG A 58 2.89 -13.02 -1.03
N PHE A 59 4.01 -13.21 -0.35
CA PHE A 59 4.48 -12.33 0.71
C PHE A 59 5.58 -11.39 0.22
N LEU A 60 5.52 -10.14 0.65
CA LEU A 60 6.59 -9.15 0.53
C LEU A 60 7.05 -8.78 1.95
N ASP A 61 8.37 -8.73 2.16
CA ASP A 61 8.94 -8.36 3.44
C ASP A 61 8.70 -6.88 3.78
N ARG A 62 9.03 -6.45 5.00
CA ARG A 62 8.91 -5.07 5.45
C ARG A 62 9.44 -4.07 4.42
N LYS A 63 10.65 -4.29 3.89
CA LYS A 63 11.30 -3.31 3.01
C LYS A 63 10.50 -3.13 1.71
N GLN A 64 10.09 -4.24 1.11
CA GLN A 64 9.30 -4.23 -0.12
C GLN A 64 7.88 -3.71 0.14
N ALA A 65 7.26 -4.07 1.27
CA ALA A 65 5.95 -3.59 1.68
C ALA A 65 5.93 -2.07 1.90
N SER A 66 6.94 -1.51 2.59
CA SER A 66 7.07 -0.07 2.78
C SER A 66 7.26 0.66 1.45
N TYR A 67 8.06 0.11 0.54
CA TYR A 67 8.21 0.69 -0.81
C TYR A 67 6.88 0.72 -1.58
N VAL A 68 6.09 -0.36 -1.53
CA VAL A 68 4.77 -0.41 -2.17
C VAL A 68 3.82 0.60 -1.53
N LEU A 69 3.64 0.54 -0.22
CA LEU A 69 2.64 1.37 0.47
C LEU A 69 2.99 2.85 0.43
N SER A 70 4.26 3.20 0.61
CA SER A 70 4.68 4.60 0.67
C SER A 70 5.09 5.16 -0.67
N ASP A 71 6.07 4.56 -1.34
CA ASP A 71 6.65 5.16 -2.55
C ASP A 71 5.75 4.96 -3.78
N LEU A 72 5.04 3.83 -3.88
CA LEU A 72 4.15 3.56 -5.01
C LEU A 72 2.71 4.04 -4.76
N TRP A 73 2.16 3.80 -3.56
CA TRP A 73 0.76 4.11 -3.26
C TRP A 73 0.56 5.45 -2.55
N GLY A 74 1.63 6.06 -2.01
CA GLY A 74 1.59 7.38 -1.39
C GLY A 74 1.09 7.40 0.06
N ASN A 75 1.00 6.25 0.74
CA ASN A 75 0.66 6.20 2.16
C ASN A 75 1.84 6.72 3.02
N PRO A 76 1.57 7.35 4.16
CA PRO A 76 2.61 7.69 5.12
C PRO A 76 3.49 6.48 5.47
N ALA A 77 4.77 6.72 5.72
CA ALA A 77 5.69 5.67 6.14
C ALA A 77 5.27 5.11 7.49
N ASP A 78 5.13 3.80 7.55
CA ASP A 78 4.76 3.07 8.75
C ASP A 78 5.88 2.08 9.13
N SER A 79 6.43 2.25 10.34
CA SER A 79 7.52 1.46 10.87
C SER A 79 7.08 0.17 11.55
N VAL A 80 5.79 0.00 11.88
CA VAL A 80 5.29 -1.19 12.59
C VAL A 80 4.92 -2.34 11.66
N ILE A 81 4.92 -2.10 10.35
CA ILE A 81 4.64 -3.11 9.34
C ILE A 81 5.77 -4.16 9.31
N LEU A 82 5.40 -5.43 9.39
CA LEU A 82 6.29 -6.57 9.25
C LEU A 82 6.40 -7.05 7.79
N GLY A 83 5.35 -6.82 7.01
CA GLY A 83 5.29 -7.16 5.59
C GLY A 83 3.86 -7.08 5.06
N MET A 84 3.63 -7.65 3.87
CA MET A 84 2.30 -7.70 3.27
C MET A 84 2.05 -8.98 2.47
N LEU A 85 0.77 -9.32 2.33
CA LEU A 85 0.29 -10.34 1.42
C LEU A 85 -0.35 -9.70 0.19
N VAL A 86 0.09 -10.17 -0.98
CA VAL A 86 -0.36 -9.74 -2.30
C VAL A 86 -1.02 -10.93 -2.99
N PRO A 87 -2.21 -10.78 -3.59
CA PRO A 87 -2.81 -11.84 -4.40
C PRO A 87 -1.87 -12.29 -5.54
N ASP A 88 -1.80 -13.59 -5.82
CA ASP A 88 -0.83 -14.16 -6.77
C ASP A 88 -1.10 -13.81 -8.24
N LYS A 89 -2.35 -13.47 -8.57
CA LYS A 89 -2.82 -13.10 -9.91
C LYS A 89 -2.92 -11.59 -10.14
N MET A 90 -2.33 -10.80 -9.26
CA MET A 90 -2.46 -9.34 -9.25
C MET A 90 -1.08 -8.71 -9.04
N SER A 91 -0.80 -7.64 -9.78
CA SER A 91 0.33 -6.77 -9.48
C SER A 91 -0.07 -5.70 -8.47
N VAL A 92 0.87 -5.28 -7.63
CA VAL A 92 0.68 -4.14 -6.71
C VAL A 92 0.47 -2.81 -7.45
N LEU A 93 0.70 -2.77 -8.76
CA LEU A 93 0.50 -1.61 -9.62
C LEU A 93 -0.81 -1.68 -10.43
N ASP A 94 -1.59 -2.76 -10.31
CA ASP A 94 -2.88 -2.86 -10.97
C ASP A 94 -3.84 -1.78 -10.44
N SER A 95 -4.69 -1.25 -11.32
CA SER A 95 -5.66 -0.19 -10.93
C SER A 95 -6.65 -0.60 -9.83
N ASN A 96 -6.86 -1.90 -9.66
CA ASN A 96 -7.70 -2.50 -8.62
C ASN A 96 -6.87 -3.28 -7.58
N ALA A 97 -5.59 -2.95 -7.46
CA ALA A 97 -4.68 -3.61 -6.54
C ALA A 97 -5.14 -3.47 -5.09
N TRP A 98 -5.03 -4.55 -4.35
CA TRP A 98 -5.29 -4.58 -2.92
C TRP A 98 -4.33 -5.56 -2.24
N VAL A 99 -4.05 -5.32 -0.98
CA VAL A 99 -3.08 -6.08 -0.18
C VAL A 99 -3.57 -6.22 1.26
N PHE A 100 -3.05 -7.22 1.97
CA PHE A 100 -3.16 -7.28 3.42
C PHE A 100 -1.83 -6.91 4.06
N THR A 101 -1.83 -5.91 4.92
CA THR A 101 -0.65 -5.52 5.71
C THR A 101 -0.60 -6.33 6.99
N ILE A 102 0.59 -6.78 7.36
CA ILE A 102 0.85 -7.48 8.62
C ILE A 102 1.66 -6.55 9.50
N TYR A 103 1.16 -6.25 10.69
CA TYR A 103 1.85 -5.49 11.72
C TYR A 103 1.86 -6.29 13.02
N TYR A 104 2.81 -5.96 13.90
CA TYR A 104 2.84 -6.47 15.25
C TYR A 104 2.68 -5.31 16.22
N ASP A 105 1.75 -5.46 17.15
CA ASP A 105 1.55 -4.55 18.27
C ASP A 105 1.81 -5.33 19.57
N GLU A 106 2.73 -4.83 20.38
CA GLU A 106 3.09 -5.43 21.67
C GLU A 106 2.00 -5.18 22.73
N MET A 107 1.07 -4.26 22.47
CA MET A 107 -0.01 -3.90 23.39
C MET A 107 -1.14 -4.94 23.36
N GLY A 108 -0.91 -6.05 24.05
CA GLY A 108 -1.93 -7.08 24.30
C GLY A 108 -1.86 -7.73 25.68
N TYR A 109 -0.88 -7.37 26.51
CA TYR A 109 -0.73 -7.89 27.87
C TYR A 109 -1.17 -6.84 28.90
N VAL A 110 -2.47 -6.81 29.21
CA VAL A 110 -2.98 -6.06 30.36
C VAL A 110 -2.85 -6.98 31.59
N LYS A 111 -2.03 -6.60 32.58
CA LYS A 111 -2.16 -7.18 33.92
C LYS A 111 -3.52 -6.77 34.46
N ASP A 112 -4.32 -7.71 34.94
CA ASP A 112 -5.69 -7.46 35.47
C ASP A 112 -5.75 -6.32 36.51
N ASP A 113 -4.63 -6.00 37.17
CA ASP A 113 -4.54 -4.99 38.22
C ASP A 113 -4.62 -3.53 37.71
N ASP A 114 -4.32 -3.24 36.44
CA ASP A 114 -4.28 -1.86 35.88
C ASP A 114 -5.59 -1.44 35.19
N ALA A 115 -6.55 -2.35 35.01
CA ALA A 115 -7.81 -2.08 34.30
C ALA A 115 -8.77 -1.14 35.06
N ASN A 116 -8.55 -0.91 36.35
CA ASN A 116 -9.46 -0.14 37.22
C ASN A 116 -9.16 1.37 37.28
N ASP A 117 -8.05 1.85 36.71
CA ASP A 117 -7.60 3.25 36.81
C ASP A 117 -7.78 4.07 35.51
N ILE A 118 -8.54 3.55 34.54
CA ILE A 118 -8.75 4.22 33.25
C ILE A 118 -9.79 5.36 33.42
N ASP A 119 -9.34 6.60 33.32
CA ASP A 119 -10.21 7.79 33.23
C ASP A 119 -10.71 7.95 31.78
N TYR A 120 -11.96 7.52 31.57
CA TYR A 120 -12.63 7.55 30.27
C TYR A 120 -12.89 8.97 29.76
N ASP A 121 -13.00 9.97 30.63
CA ASP A 121 -13.24 11.35 30.22
C ASP A 121 -11.97 11.99 29.64
N ASP A 122 -10.82 11.68 30.22
CA ASP A 122 -9.53 12.13 29.70
C ASP A 122 -9.13 11.39 28.42
N LEU A 123 -9.40 10.09 28.33
CA LEU A 123 -9.27 9.33 27.08
C LEU A 123 -10.11 9.92 25.93
N LEU A 124 -11.34 10.32 26.22
CA LEU A 124 -12.22 10.93 25.22
C LEU A 124 -11.68 12.29 24.75
N LYS A 125 -11.16 13.11 25.67
CA LYS A 125 -10.53 14.40 25.31
C LYS A 125 -9.29 14.19 24.46
N ASP A 126 -8.45 13.22 24.81
CA ASP A 126 -7.23 12.92 24.05
C ASP A 126 -7.56 12.42 22.64
N GLN A 127 -8.55 11.54 22.50
CA GLN A 127 -9.03 11.12 21.18
C GLN A 127 -9.56 12.30 20.35
N GLN A 128 -10.38 13.17 20.96
CA GLN A 128 -10.87 14.38 20.28
C GLN A 128 -9.74 15.30 19.84
N LYS A 129 -8.72 15.47 20.69
CA LYS A 129 -7.55 16.27 20.39
C LYS A 129 -6.73 15.68 19.25
N SER A 130 -6.43 14.38 19.29
CA SER A 130 -5.70 13.70 18.21
C SER A 130 -6.43 13.78 16.87
N ILE A 131 -7.77 13.68 16.85
CA ILE A 131 -8.57 13.87 15.61
C ILE A 131 -8.40 15.29 15.06
N LEU A 132 -8.39 16.30 15.92
CA LEU A 132 -8.19 17.69 15.51
C LEU A 132 -6.78 17.93 14.96
N GLU A 133 -5.76 17.38 15.62
CA GLU A 133 -4.36 17.48 15.19
C GLU A 133 -4.12 16.76 13.85
N GLU A 134 -4.71 15.58 13.65
CA GLU A 134 -4.64 14.85 12.38
C GLU A 134 -5.30 15.62 11.23
N ASN A 135 -6.39 16.35 11.50
CA ASN A 135 -7.05 17.17 10.48
C ASN A 135 -6.14 18.30 9.99
N ASP A 136 -5.39 18.93 10.89
CA ASP A 136 -4.42 19.98 10.54
C ASP A 136 -3.28 19.41 9.68
N GLU A 137 -2.78 18.21 10.01
CA GLU A 137 -1.80 17.51 9.18
C GLU A 137 -2.35 17.14 7.80
N ARG A 138 -3.59 16.63 7.73
CA ARG A 138 -4.27 16.32 6.45
C ARG A 138 -4.41 17.56 5.58
N VAL A 139 -4.81 18.70 6.15
CA VAL A 139 -4.89 19.98 5.42
C VAL A 139 -3.50 20.38 4.91
N LYS A 140 -2.45 20.23 5.72
CA LYS A 140 -1.08 20.57 5.33
C LYS A 140 -0.55 19.67 4.20
N ILE A 141 -0.82 18.36 4.26
CA ILE A 141 -0.48 17.40 3.21
C ILE A 141 -1.20 17.78 1.91
N ILE A 142 -2.53 18.01 1.98
CA ILE A 142 -3.34 18.43 0.83
C ILE A 142 -2.78 19.73 0.22
N MET A 143 -2.51 20.74 1.05
CA MET A 143 -2.01 22.04 0.58
C MET A 143 -0.61 21.96 -0.03
N ASN A 144 0.25 21.08 0.45
CA ASN A 144 1.58 20.86 -0.14
C ASN A 144 1.54 20.06 -1.45
N GLN A 145 0.51 19.24 -1.65
CA GLN A 145 0.34 18.44 -2.87
C GLN A 145 -0.18 19.26 -4.07
N PHE A 146 -0.79 20.43 -3.81
CA PHE A 146 -1.34 21.34 -4.84
C PHE A 146 -0.51 22.61 -5.07
N ARG A 147 0.73 22.66 -4.57
CA ARG A 147 1.66 23.79 -4.73
C ARG A 147 2.78 23.43 -5.69
#